data_AF-A0A6J8CWH3-F1
#
_entry.id   AF-A0A6J8CWH3-F1
#
_cell.length_a   1.000
_cell.length_b   1.000
_cell.length_c   1.000
_cell.angle_alpha   90.00
_cell.angle_beta   90.00
_cell.angle_gamma   90.00
#
_symmetry.space_group_name_H-M   'P 1'
#
loop_
_entity.id
_entity.type
_entity.pdbx_description
1 polymer ?
#
loop_
_entity_poly.entity_id
_entity_poly.type
_entity_poly.pdbx_seq_one_letter_code
_entity_poly.pdbx_strand_id
1 'polypeptide(L)'
;MMNYYHPICQMTDKRFDNIVSEIQNNHDFIQNVTQETAKFITEFEKVSAKLSSLSLKQMNDSSEINKYLEEITIGVHELLKGKLSPFLIPPHVLKHTISQIQIILNDKFKGFYLTHTDPTHYYSNANMLYTRQHSHFFNRYAILPKKVDQCQNNSDSVTILHPVNLALIKSFFSSETYNSIMGVTTFTNPAVLNLPNLNFYNHSFSQFIAQDQQLHFSLKRIAQATKKDKVIFKSLSESMLDGQISAIESWPDFNGIISLVALGLSIIMTVAYVLLFNKVRALTTALILLQKSPSISAFVTPITPPTFNFVRNVQSTTSETYKVDFISQLGQWPSLVLTSLTIISFCVAIHYIYTQCRSQPHTQVILEVSNGLHCVVIPILNLPLCPSDWEISAPSNIGNLRVSGTFITRFHVDWSGFYIVNINTKQEILIPDTIPINPIKARILKSVISTTFTSYILIAHHKYFKIV
;
A
#
# COMPACT_ATOMS: atom_id res chain seq x y z
N MET A 1 78.49 -26.85 12.89
CA MET A 1 77.09 -26.80 13.41
C MET A 1 76.38 -25.49 13.02
N MET A 2 76.63 -24.93 11.82
CA MET A 2 76.13 -23.60 11.42
C MET A 2 75.36 -23.57 10.08
N ASN A 3 75.12 -24.71 9.42
CA ASN A 3 74.50 -24.77 8.09
C ASN A 3 73.02 -25.21 8.07
N TYR A 4 72.35 -25.33 9.22
CA TYR A 4 70.94 -25.78 9.27
C TYR A 4 69.91 -24.66 9.46
N TYR A 5 70.33 -23.40 9.69
CA TYR A 5 69.39 -22.29 9.94
C TYR A 5 68.94 -21.54 8.67
N HIS A 6 69.69 -21.63 7.56
CA HIS A 6 69.40 -20.86 6.36
C HIS A 6 68.05 -21.19 5.66
N PRO A 7 67.62 -22.46 5.51
CA PRO A 7 66.37 -22.76 4.80
C PRO A 7 65.11 -22.44 5.62
N ILE A 8 65.21 -22.36 6.96
CA ILE A 8 64.07 -22.02 7.82
C ILE A 8 63.72 -20.53 7.72
N CYS A 9 64.74 -19.66 7.60
CA CYS A 9 64.53 -18.22 7.36
C CYS A 9 63.88 -17.96 5.99
N GLN A 10 64.33 -18.61 4.91
CA GLN A 10 63.73 -18.39 3.58
C GLN A 10 62.26 -18.84 3.49
N MET A 11 61.88 -19.90 4.20
CA MET A 11 60.49 -20.39 4.19
C MET A 11 59.56 -19.49 5.03
N THR A 12 60.10 -18.82 6.05
CA THR A 12 59.34 -17.86 6.85
C THR A 12 59.13 -16.55 6.11
N ASP A 13 60.14 -16.06 5.37
CA ASP A 13 60.03 -14.86 4.53
C ASP A 13 58.95 -15.02 3.45
N LYS A 14 58.94 -16.15 2.72
CA LYS A 14 57.93 -16.39 1.66
C LYS A 14 56.50 -16.48 2.19
N ARG A 15 56.30 -17.05 3.39
CA ARG A 15 54.97 -17.07 4.03
C ARG A 15 54.54 -15.68 4.46
N PHE A 16 55.48 -14.90 4.99
CA PHE A 16 55.22 -13.52 5.37
C PHE A 16 54.84 -12.66 4.16
N ASP A 17 55.57 -12.77 3.05
CA ASP A 17 55.26 -12.05 1.81
C ASP A 17 53.89 -12.43 1.24
N ASN A 18 53.53 -13.71 1.28
CA ASN A 18 52.20 -14.17 0.88
C ASN A 18 51.09 -13.57 1.76
N ILE A 19 51.28 -13.53 3.08
CA ILE A 19 50.32 -12.92 4.01
C ILE A 19 50.21 -11.42 3.77
N VAL A 20 51.34 -10.72 3.58
CA VAL A 20 51.36 -9.28 3.31
C VAL A 20 50.63 -8.96 2.00
N SER A 21 50.89 -9.73 0.93
CA SER A 21 50.20 -9.52 -0.35
C SER A 21 48.69 -9.83 -0.27
N GLU A 22 48.28 -10.83 0.50
CA GLU A 22 46.86 -11.13 0.71
C GLU A 22 46.16 -10.03 1.54
N ILE A 23 46.83 -9.48 2.55
CA ILE A 23 46.32 -8.32 3.31
C ILE A 23 46.18 -7.09 2.41
N GLN A 24 47.16 -6.82 1.54
CA GLN A 24 47.10 -5.71 0.57
C GLN A 24 45.94 -5.89 -0.43
N ASN A 25 45.79 -7.09 -1.00
CA ASN A 25 44.68 -7.39 -1.91
C ASN A 25 43.31 -7.21 -1.23
N ASN A 26 43.18 -7.64 0.03
CA ASN A 26 41.95 -7.44 0.81
C ASN A 26 41.71 -5.95 1.11
N HIS A 27 42.75 -5.18 1.41
CA HIS A 27 42.65 -3.74 1.62
C HIS A 27 42.17 -3.02 0.35
N ASP A 28 42.77 -3.32 -0.80
CA ASP A 28 42.40 -2.72 -2.09
C ASP A 28 40.97 -3.10 -2.51
N PHE A 29 40.57 -4.35 -2.24
CA PHE A 29 39.19 -4.79 -2.46
C PHE A 29 38.20 -4.00 -1.59
N ILE A 30 38.50 -3.83 -0.29
CA ILE A 30 37.66 -3.05 0.62
C ILE A 30 37.56 -1.59 0.16
N GLN A 31 38.66 -0.98 -0.29
CA GLN A 31 38.65 0.38 -0.82
C GLN A 31 37.77 0.50 -2.07
N ASN A 32 37.91 -0.42 -3.02
CA ASN A 32 37.09 -0.44 -4.24
C ASN A 32 35.60 -0.61 -3.92
N VAL A 33 35.25 -1.53 -3.02
CA VAL A 33 33.85 -1.71 -2.58
C VAL A 33 33.32 -0.46 -1.90
N THR A 34 34.13 0.20 -1.05
CA THR A 34 33.74 1.44 -0.37
C THR A 34 33.50 2.56 -1.37
N GLN A 35 34.36 2.69 -2.38
CA GLN A 35 34.24 3.71 -3.42
C GLN A 35 33.00 3.49 -4.30
N GLU A 36 32.73 2.26 -4.73
CA GLU A 36 31.53 1.93 -5.51
C GLU A 36 30.24 2.12 -4.68
N THR A 37 30.28 1.80 -3.38
CA THR A 37 29.16 2.06 -2.47
C THR A 37 28.91 3.56 -2.30
N ALA A 38 29.95 4.37 -2.18
CA ALA A 38 29.82 5.83 -2.11
C ALA A 38 29.21 6.41 -3.39
N LYS A 39 29.67 5.96 -4.58
CA LYS A 39 29.07 6.34 -5.86
C LYS A 39 27.59 5.97 -5.92
N PHE A 40 27.24 4.75 -5.53
CA PHE A 40 25.86 4.29 -5.49
C PHE A 40 24.98 5.17 -4.58
N ILE A 41 25.45 5.51 -3.38
CA ILE A 41 24.72 6.39 -2.45
C ILE A 41 24.45 7.76 -3.10
N THR A 42 25.45 8.37 -3.74
CA THR A 42 25.26 9.68 -4.39
C THR A 42 24.29 9.64 -5.57
N GLU A 43 24.29 8.58 -6.37
CA GLU A 43 23.30 8.42 -7.45
C GLU A 43 21.90 8.14 -6.90
N PHE A 44 21.81 7.36 -5.82
CA PHE A 44 20.54 7.13 -5.13
C PHE A 44 19.95 8.42 -4.57
N GLU A 45 20.77 9.29 -3.96
CA GLU A 45 20.35 10.62 -3.47
C GLU A 45 19.79 11.48 -4.60
N LYS A 46 20.45 11.51 -5.77
CA LYS A 46 19.96 12.24 -6.95
C LYS A 46 18.61 11.72 -7.43
N VAL A 47 18.45 10.40 -7.51
CA VAL A 47 17.18 9.77 -7.91
C VAL A 47 16.09 10.08 -6.89
N SER A 48 16.39 10.00 -5.60
CA SER A 48 15.47 10.32 -4.51
C SER A 48 15.01 11.78 -4.54
N ALA A 49 15.94 12.72 -4.75
CA ALA A 49 15.62 14.14 -4.90
C ALA A 49 14.73 14.41 -6.12
N LYS A 50 15.01 13.77 -7.26
CA LYS A 50 14.19 13.88 -8.46
C LYS A 50 12.79 13.27 -8.27
N LEU A 51 12.69 12.15 -7.57
CA LEU A 51 11.40 11.53 -7.27
C LEU A 51 10.56 12.42 -6.34
N SER A 52 11.22 13.03 -5.34
CA SER A 52 10.57 13.96 -4.41
C SER A 52 10.04 15.20 -5.14
N SER A 53 10.79 15.77 -6.08
CA SER A 53 10.33 16.92 -6.86
C SER A 53 9.19 16.58 -7.82
N LEU A 54 9.20 15.39 -8.44
CA LEU A 54 8.09 14.89 -9.25
C LEU A 54 6.83 14.68 -8.40
N SER A 55 6.97 14.13 -7.19
CA SER A 55 5.86 13.94 -6.27
C SER A 55 5.25 15.27 -5.83
N LEU A 56 6.08 16.26 -5.46
CA LEU A 56 5.62 17.62 -5.14
C LEU A 56 4.89 18.28 -6.30
N LYS A 57 5.40 18.13 -7.53
CA LYS A 57 4.73 18.64 -8.73
C LYS A 57 3.35 17.98 -8.90
N GLN A 58 3.26 16.67 -8.77
CA GLN A 58 2.00 15.94 -8.87
C GLN A 58 0.99 16.36 -7.78
N MET A 59 1.45 16.61 -6.56
CA MET A 59 0.58 17.12 -5.48
C MET A 59 0.04 18.51 -5.80
N ASN A 60 0.88 19.39 -6.35
CA ASN A 60 0.46 20.72 -6.77
C ASN A 60 -0.57 20.66 -7.91
N ASP A 61 -0.29 19.86 -8.96
CA ASP A 61 -1.20 19.67 -10.09
C ASP A 61 -2.55 19.07 -9.63
N SER A 62 -2.52 18.11 -8.69
CA SER A 62 -3.73 17.52 -8.12
C SER A 62 -4.53 18.51 -7.26
N SER A 63 -3.86 19.39 -6.52
CA SER A 63 -4.50 20.44 -5.73
C SER A 63 -5.21 21.44 -6.66
N GLU A 64 -4.58 21.82 -7.76
CA GLU A 64 -5.17 22.70 -8.77
C GLU A 64 -6.42 22.08 -9.42
N ILE A 65 -6.36 20.79 -9.76
CA ILE A 65 -7.53 20.05 -10.29
C ILE A 65 -8.67 20.04 -9.28
N ASN A 66 -8.39 19.77 -8.00
CA ASN A 66 -9.42 19.76 -6.97
C ASN A 66 -10.08 21.14 -6.82
N LYS A 67 -9.29 22.21 -6.88
CA LYS A 67 -9.82 23.57 -6.89
C LYS A 67 -10.76 23.80 -8.08
N TYR A 68 -10.39 23.40 -9.29
CA TYR A 68 -11.28 23.51 -10.44
C TYR A 68 -12.55 22.66 -10.30
N LEU A 69 -12.46 21.46 -9.74
CA LEU A 69 -13.64 20.62 -9.50
C LEU A 69 -14.59 21.23 -8.47
N GLU A 70 -14.05 21.87 -7.44
CA GLU A 70 -14.85 22.60 -6.45
C GLU A 70 -15.54 23.81 -7.09
N GLU A 71 -14.82 24.59 -7.90
CA GLU A 71 -15.37 25.72 -8.64
C GLU A 71 -16.46 25.28 -9.65
N ILE A 72 -16.27 24.15 -10.34
CA ILE A 72 -17.31 23.53 -11.19
C ILE A 72 -18.53 23.13 -10.35
N THR A 73 -18.31 22.52 -9.19
CA THR A 73 -19.39 22.05 -8.31
C THR A 73 -20.23 23.22 -7.81
N ILE A 74 -19.59 24.30 -7.37
CA ILE A 74 -20.25 25.55 -7.00
C ILE A 74 -21.03 26.10 -8.20
N GLY A 75 -20.42 26.14 -9.38
CA GLY A 75 -21.06 26.65 -10.59
C GLY A 75 -22.31 25.85 -11.00
N VAL A 76 -22.24 24.51 -10.91
CA VAL A 76 -23.40 23.64 -11.16
C VAL A 76 -24.48 23.85 -10.11
N HIS A 77 -24.10 24.05 -8.84
CA HIS A 77 -25.06 24.32 -7.77
C HIS A 77 -25.76 25.68 -7.95
N GLU A 78 -25.05 26.71 -8.42
CA GLU A 78 -25.64 27.99 -8.80
C GLU A 78 -26.64 27.83 -9.96
N LEU A 79 -26.28 27.06 -11.00
CA LEU A 79 -27.20 26.76 -12.11
C LEU A 79 -28.47 26.05 -11.64
N LEU A 80 -28.35 25.08 -10.72
CA LEU A 80 -29.51 24.40 -10.14
C LEU A 80 -30.43 25.34 -9.35
N LYS A 81 -29.89 26.43 -8.80
CA LYS A 81 -30.66 27.50 -8.14
C LYS A 81 -31.26 28.51 -9.11
N GLY A 82 -31.09 28.32 -10.43
CA GLY A 82 -31.50 29.30 -11.44
C GLY A 82 -30.57 30.50 -11.53
N LYS A 83 -29.35 30.43 -10.97
CA LYS A 83 -28.37 31.54 -11.03
C LYS A 83 -27.27 31.22 -12.03
N LEU A 84 -26.81 32.25 -12.72
CA LEU A 84 -25.66 32.12 -13.60
C LEU A 84 -24.37 32.12 -12.76
N SER A 85 -23.46 31.19 -13.05
CA SER A 85 -22.16 31.16 -12.38
C SER A 85 -21.10 31.92 -13.17
N PRO A 86 -20.37 32.88 -12.55
CA PRO A 86 -19.27 33.57 -13.19
C PRO A 86 -18.09 32.65 -13.51
N PHE A 87 -18.00 31.50 -12.86
CA PHE A 87 -17.01 30.48 -13.15
C PHE A 87 -17.34 29.71 -14.45
N LEU A 88 -18.59 29.29 -14.61
CA LEU A 88 -19.03 28.57 -15.81
C LEU A 88 -19.13 29.46 -17.04
N ILE A 89 -19.56 30.71 -16.85
CA ILE A 89 -19.56 31.73 -17.90
C ILE A 89 -18.77 32.92 -17.40
N PRO A 90 -17.51 33.10 -17.84
CA PRO A 90 -16.68 34.21 -17.42
C PRO A 90 -17.32 35.58 -17.74
N PRO A 91 -17.14 36.60 -16.89
CA PRO A 91 -17.75 37.93 -17.06
C PRO A 91 -17.47 38.58 -18.41
N HIS A 92 -16.27 38.36 -18.97
CA HIS A 92 -15.89 38.91 -20.27
C HIS A 92 -16.66 38.26 -21.43
N VAL A 93 -16.92 36.95 -21.35
CA VAL A 93 -17.74 36.23 -22.34
C VAL A 93 -19.17 36.76 -22.27
N LEU A 94 -19.74 36.87 -21.07
CA LEU A 94 -21.10 37.37 -20.89
C LEU A 94 -21.23 38.81 -21.38
N LYS A 95 -20.26 39.68 -21.08
CA LYS A 95 -20.21 41.07 -21.57
C LYS A 95 -20.20 41.13 -23.09
N HIS A 96 -19.36 40.32 -23.72
CA HIS A 96 -19.29 40.24 -25.18
C HIS A 96 -20.63 39.76 -25.77
N THR A 97 -21.24 38.72 -25.20
CA THR A 97 -22.53 38.20 -25.63
C THR A 97 -23.65 39.23 -25.50
N ILE A 98 -23.72 39.93 -24.37
CA ILE A 98 -24.69 41.02 -24.13
C ILE A 98 -24.52 42.12 -25.19
N SER A 99 -23.28 42.51 -25.50
CA SER A 99 -23.00 43.50 -26.54
C SER A 99 -23.48 43.04 -27.92
N GLN A 100 -23.23 41.78 -28.29
CA GLN A 100 -23.69 41.21 -29.56
C GLN A 100 -25.22 41.17 -29.64
N ILE A 101 -25.91 40.82 -28.55
CA ILE A 101 -27.37 40.83 -28.49
C ILE A 101 -27.90 42.25 -28.71
N GLN A 102 -27.29 43.28 -28.10
CA GLN A 102 -27.69 44.67 -28.30
C GLN A 102 -27.52 45.12 -29.76
N ILE A 103 -26.42 44.72 -30.42
CA ILE A 103 -26.18 45.02 -31.83
C ILE A 103 -27.28 44.40 -32.70
N ILE A 104 -27.60 43.12 -32.47
CA ILE A 104 -28.65 42.40 -33.22
C ILE A 104 -30.03 43.02 -32.97
N LEU A 105 -30.34 43.43 -31.73
CA LEU A 105 -31.59 44.09 -31.39
C LEU A 105 -31.73 45.44 -32.12
N ASN A 106 -30.67 46.25 -32.13
CA ASN A 106 -30.66 47.54 -32.81
C ASN A 106 -30.85 47.40 -34.33
N ASP A 107 -30.24 46.37 -34.92
CA ASP A 107 -30.31 46.11 -36.37
C ASP A 107 -31.68 45.57 -36.80
N LYS A 108 -32.19 44.55 -36.09
CA LYS A 108 -33.41 43.82 -36.52
C LYS A 108 -34.72 44.36 -35.93
N PHE A 109 -34.67 44.99 -34.76
CA PHE A 109 -35.86 45.36 -33.99
C PHE A 109 -35.75 46.81 -33.50
N LYS A 110 -36.02 47.76 -34.40
CA LYS A 110 -35.97 49.20 -34.07
C LYS A 110 -36.86 49.53 -32.86
N GLY A 111 -36.27 50.19 -31.86
CA GLY A 111 -36.95 50.58 -30.63
C GLY A 111 -36.78 49.62 -29.45
N PHE A 112 -36.16 48.45 -29.65
CA PHE A 112 -35.85 47.50 -28.57
C PHE A 112 -34.42 47.69 -28.06
N TYR A 113 -34.23 47.66 -26.74
CA TYR A 113 -32.92 47.72 -26.08
C TYR A 113 -32.87 46.83 -24.85
N LEU A 114 -31.67 46.37 -24.49
CA LEU A 114 -31.44 45.63 -23.26
C LEU A 114 -31.53 46.58 -22.06
N THR A 115 -32.30 46.21 -21.04
CA THR A 115 -32.44 46.98 -19.80
C THR A 115 -31.18 47.00 -18.96
N HIS A 116 -30.37 45.93 -19.04
CA HIS A 116 -29.12 45.81 -18.29
C HIS A 116 -27.98 45.34 -19.20
N THR A 117 -26.89 46.09 -19.20
CA THR A 117 -25.68 45.77 -19.99
C THR A 117 -24.52 45.25 -19.14
N ASP A 118 -24.59 45.40 -17.82
CA ASP A 118 -23.57 44.95 -16.88
C ASP A 118 -23.73 43.45 -16.56
N PRO A 119 -22.72 42.59 -16.83
CA PRO A 119 -22.71 41.18 -16.42
C PRO A 119 -23.00 40.95 -14.94
N THR A 120 -22.57 41.84 -14.05
CA THR A 120 -22.73 41.67 -12.59
C THR A 120 -24.20 41.60 -12.18
N HIS A 121 -25.07 42.32 -12.89
CA HIS A 121 -26.52 42.28 -12.69
C HIS A 121 -27.10 40.90 -12.98
N TYR A 122 -26.58 40.20 -13.99
CA TYR A 122 -27.06 38.87 -14.38
C TYR A 122 -26.61 37.78 -13.40
N TYR A 123 -25.42 37.89 -12.80
CA TYR A 123 -24.97 36.94 -11.77
C TYR A 123 -25.71 37.11 -10.45
N SER A 124 -26.06 38.34 -10.08
CA SER A 124 -26.67 38.65 -8.78
C SER A 124 -28.20 38.52 -8.77
N ASN A 125 -28.87 39.03 -9.81
CA ASN A 125 -30.32 39.26 -9.80
C ASN A 125 -31.10 38.43 -10.82
N ALA A 126 -30.45 37.84 -11.83
CA ALA A 126 -31.19 37.06 -12.81
C ALA A 126 -31.59 35.70 -12.23
N ASN A 127 -32.86 35.34 -12.43
CA ASN A 127 -33.36 34.01 -12.18
C ASN A 127 -33.60 33.35 -13.55
N MET A 128 -32.66 32.52 -13.98
CA MET A 128 -32.63 31.88 -15.28
C MET A 128 -33.27 30.49 -15.22
N LEU A 129 -34.15 30.21 -16.17
CA LEU A 129 -34.71 28.89 -16.40
C LEU A 129 -33.85 28.14 -17.42
N TYR A 130 -33.21 27.07 -16.97
CA TYR A 130 -32.41 26.21 -17.84
C TYR A 130 -33.28 25.07 -18.36
N THR A 131 -33.43 24.96 -19.69
CA THR A 131 -34.15 23.85 -20.33
C THR A 131 -33.21 23.10 -21.25
N ARG A 132 -33.07 21.78 -21.08
CA ARG A 132 -32.32 20.93 -22.02
C ARG A 132 -33.25 20.46 -23.13
N GLN A 133 -32.92 20.72 -24.39
CA GLN A 133 -33.67 20.20 -25.54
C GLN A 133 -32.79 19.18 -26.28
N HIS A 134 -33.08 17.88 -26.09
CA HIS A 134 -32.30 16.75 -26.63
C HIS A 134 -30.81 16.72 -26.19
N SER A 135 -29.88 16.49 -27.13
CA SER A 135 -28.43 16.44 -26.92
C SER A 135 -27.76 17.83 -26.84
N HIS A 136 -28.51 18.91 -27.07
CA HIS A 136 -27.99 20.26 -27.09
C HIS A 136 -28.51 21.07 -25.90
N PHE A 137 -27.60 21.73 -25.19
CA PHE A 137 -27.93 22.63 -24.09
C PHE A 137 -28.35 23.97 -24.68
N PHE A 138 -29.65 24.22 -24.77
CA PHE A 138 -30.17 25.50 -25.25
C PHE A 138 -30.51 26.40 -24.07
N ASN A 139 -29.85 27.54 -23.99
CA ASN A 139 -30.19 28.59 -23.04
C ASN A 139 -31.45 29.30 -23.55
N ARG A 140 -32.65 28.88 -23.11
CA ARG A 140 -33.88 29.62 -23.41
C ARG A 140 -33.96 30.76 -22.41
N TYR A 141 -33.57 31.97 -22.83
CA TYR A 141 -33.70 33.18 -22.03
C TYR A 141 -35.19 33.51 -21.84
N ALA A 142 -35.83 32.91 -20.85
CA ALA A 142 -37.06 33.45 -20.28
C ALA A 142 -36.65 34.47 -19.22
N ILE A 143 -36.31 35.69 -19.65
CA ILE A 143 -36.34 36.84 -18.74
C ILE A 143 -37.81 37.05 -18.43
N LEU A 144 -38.28 36.48 -17.32
CA LEU A 144 -39.60 36.81 -16.80
C LEU A 144 -39.53 38.27 -16.34
N PRO A 145 -40.25 39.21 -16.98
CA PRO A 145 -40.31 40.57 -16.47
C PRO A 145 -40.84 40.53 -15.04
N LYS A 146 -40.34 41.44 -14.19
CA LYS A 146 -40.90 41.68 -12.86
C LYS A 146 -42.41 41.86 -13.02
N LYS A 147 -43.21 41.15 -12.21
CA LYS A 147 -44.68 41.16 -12.27
C LYS A 147 -45.17 42.58 -12.53
N VAL A 148 -45.80 42.78 -13.69
CA VAL A 148 -46.58 43.97 -13.97
C VAL A 148 -47.84 43.82 -13.11
N ASP A 149 -47.99 44.64 -12.08
CA ASP A 149 -49.05 44.54 -11.06
C ASP A 149 -50.49 44.75 -11.59
N GLN A 150 -50.71 44.74 -12.91
CA GLN A 150 -52.00 45.11 -13.52
C GLN A 150 -52.32 44.32 -14.80
N CYS A 151 -52.23 42.99 -14.79
CA CYS A 151 -52.88 42.17 -15.82
C CYS A 151 -54.24 41.66 -15.30
N GLN A 152 -55.29 41.99 -16.03
CA GLN A 152 -56.70 41.69 -15.72
C GLN A 152 -56.96 40.20 -15.45
N ASN A 153 -57.81 39.96 -14.44
CA ASN A 153 -58.31 38.68 -13.95
C ASN A 153 -59.19 37.93 -14.98
N ASN A 154 -58.61 37.50 -16.10
CA ASN A 154 -59.19 36.39 -16.85
C ASN A 154 -58.52 35.11 -16.34
N SER A 155 -59.17 34.53 -15.33
CA SER A 155 -58.77 33.33 -14.62
C SER A 155 -58.99 32.07 -15.47
N ASP A 156 -58.32 31.98 -16.61
CA ASP A 156 -58.06 30.68 -17.22
C ASP A 156 -56.91 30.07 -16.43
N SER A 157 -57.20 28.97 -15.73
CA SER A 157 -56.27 28.30 -14.81
C SER A 157 -54.97 27.94 -15.53
N VAL A 158 -53.91 28.71 -15.30
CA VAL A 158 -52.57 28.42 -15.83
C VAL A 158 -52.06 27.15 -15.15
N THR A 159 -52.12 26.02 -15.85
CA THR A 159 -51.51 24.75 -15.44
C THR A 159 -50.00 24.85 -15.56
N ILE A 160 -49.32 24.92 -14.41
CA ILE A 160 -47.87 24.86 -14.31
C ILE A 160 -47.45 23.40 -14.52
N LEU A 161 -46.53 23.18 -15.47
CA LEU A 161 -46.01 21.86 -15.81
C LEU A 161 -44.54 21.75 -15.39
N HIS A 162 -44.16 20.62 -14.80
CA HIS A 162 -42.82 20.34 -14.30
C HIS A 162 -42.12 19.32 -15.22
N PRO A 163 -41.16 19.75 -16.05
CA PRO A 163 -40.35 18.83 -16.85
C PRO A 163 -39.32 18.10 -15.97
N VAL A 164 -38.92 16.89 -16.37
CA VAL A 164 -37.97 16.07 -15.61
C VAL A 164 -36.80 15.62 -16.49
N ASN A 165 -35.59 15.63 -15.96
CA ASN A 165 -34.38 15.27 -16.70
C ASN A 165 -34.22 13.74 -16.75
N LEU A 166 -34.70 13.11 -17.83
CA LEU A 166 -34.65 11.65 -18.00
C LEU A 166 -33.22 11.07 -17.94
N ALA A 167 -32.21 11.81 -18.41
CA ALA A 167 -30.82 11.34 -18.36
C ALA A 167 -30.34 11.19 -16.91
N LEU A 168 -30.75 12.09 -16.03
CA LEU A 168 -30.43 12.04 -14.59
C LEU A 168 -31.20 10.91 -13.90
N ILE A 169 -32.48 10.69 -14.25
CA ILE A 169 -33.23 9.58 -13.67
C ILE A 169 -32.62 8.23 -14.07
N LYS A 170 -32.20 8.07 -15.32
CA LYS A 170 -31.55 6.85 -15.81
C LYS A 170 -30.24 6.51 -15.10
N SER A 171 -29.52 7.51 -14.57
CA SER A 171 -28.28 7.27 -13.83
C SER A 171 -28.49 6.87 -12.37
N PHE A 172 -29.66 7.15 -11.78
CA PHE A 172 -29.92 6.94 -10.35
C PHE A 172 -31.01 5.91 -10.03
N PHE A 173 -31.91 5.60 -10.97
CA PHE A 173 -33.06 4.72 -10.75
C PHE A 173 -33.04 3.52 -11.71
N SER A 174 -33.65 2.39 -11.33
CA SER A 174 -33.74 1.20 -12.17
C SER A 174 -34.66 1.41 -13.37
N SER A 175 -34.46 0.61 -14.41
CA SER A 175 -35.21 0.68 -15.67
C SER A 175 -36.72 0.60 -15.47
N GLU A 176 -37.16 -0.25 -14.54
CA GLU A 176 -38.57 -0.43 -14.19
C GLU A 176 -39.26 0.89 -13.79
N THR A 177 -38.55 1.79 -13.09
CA THR A 177 -39.12 3.03 -12.53
C THR A 177 -39.23 4.15 -13.55
N TYR A 178 -38.40 4.16 -14.60
CA TYR A 178 -38.37 5.25 -15.59
C TYR A 178 -38.88 4.86 -16.98
N ASN A 179 -39.20 3.58 -17.22
CA ASN A 179 -39.70 3.11 -18.51
C ASN A 179 -41.02 3.80 -18.95
N SER A 180 -41.80 4.33 -18.00
CA SER A 180 -43.01 5.12 -18.27
C SER A 180 -42.75 6.60 -18.53
N ILE A 181 -41.52 7.08 -18.29
CA ILE A 181 -41.14 8.50 -18.41
C ILE A 181 -40.40 8.68 -19.74
N MET A 182 -41.05 9.37 -20.68
CA MET A 182 -40.44 9.78 -21.93
C MET A 182 -39.74 11.14 -21.77
N GLY A 183 -38.84 11.48 -22.70
CA GLY A 183 -38.14 12.77 -22.67
C GLY A 183 -39.05 14.00 -22.80
N VAL A 184 -40.34 13.79 -23.12
CA VAL A 184 -41.37 14.82 -23.28
C VAL A 184 -42.43 14.79 -22.17
N THR A 185 -42.31 13.90 -21.19
CA THR A 185 -43.30 13.79 -20.10
C THR A 185 -43.17 14.98 -19.16
N THR A 186 -44.29 15.62 -18.86
CA THR A 186 -44.38 16.72 -17.88
C THR A 186 -45.38 16.34 -16.79
N PHE A 187 -45.12 16.77 -15.57
CA PHE A 187 -45.97 16.47 -14.42
C PHE A 187 -46.69 17.72 -13.94
N THR A 188 -47.94 17.57 -13.52
CA THR A 188 -48.74 18.67 -12.93
C THR A 188 -48.30 19.02 -11.51
N ASN A 189 -47.62 18.09 -10.83
CA ASN A 189 -47.02 18.27 -9.51
C ASN A 189 -45.51 17.98 -9.57
N PRO A 190 -44.68 18.65 -8.75
CA PRO A 190 -43.25 18.40 -8.70
C PRO A 190 -42.96 16.96 -8.25
N ALA A 191 -42.00 16.29 -8.89
CA ALA A 191 -41.61 14.93 -8.56
C ALA A 191 -40.93 14.86 -7.18
N VAL A 192 -41.48 14.06 -6.27
CA VAL A 192 -40.87 13.80 -4.96
C VAL A 192 -39.77 12.74 -5.13
N LEU A 193 -38.51 13.15 -5.07
CA LEU A 193 -37.34 12.28 -5.22
C LEU A 193 -36.82 11.84 -3.85
N ASN A 194 -36.90 10.55 -3.56
CA ASN A 194 -36.24 9.95 -2.40
C ASN A 194 -34.84 9.47 -2.81
N LEU A 195 -33.84 10.35 -2.69
CA LEU A 195 -32.45 10.01 -2.93
C LEU A 195 -31.88 9.24 -1.72
N PRO A 196 -31.17 8.12 -1.91
CA PRO A 196 -30.46 7.48 -0.81
C PRO A 196 -29.39 8.43 -0.26
N ASN A 197 -29.14 8.38 1.06
CA ASN A 197 -28.09 9.16 1.68
C ASN A 197 -26.74 8.78 1.05
N LEU A 198 -26.17 9.69 0.25
CA LEU A 198 -24.87 9.50 -0.38
C LEU A 198 -23.81 9.61 0.72
N ASN A 199 -23.32 8.47 1.18
CA ASN A 199 -22.16 8.41 2.07
C ASN A 199 -20.91 8.72 1.24
N PHE A 200 -20.53 9.99 1.16
CA PHE A 200 -19.24 10.37 0.64
C PHE A 200 -18.16 9.75 1.52
N TYR A 201 -17.23 9.01 0.92
CA TYR A 201 -16.06 8.52 1.63
C TYR A 201 -15.30 9.74 2.17
N ASN A 202 -15.42 9.96 3.47
CA ASN A 202 -14.71 10.99 4.18
C ASN A 202 -13.26 10.53 4.28
N HIS A 203 -12.49 10.75 3.20
CA HIS A 203 -11.05 10.54 3.25
C HIS A 203 -10.53 11.40 4.41
N SER A 204 -9.75 10.81 5.31
CA SER A 204 -9.06 11.49 6.43
C SER A 204 -8.21 12.69 6.00
N PHE A 205 -8.04 12.88 4.69
CA PHE A 205 -7.50 14.08 4.06
C PHE A 205 -8.35 15.35 4.28
N SER A 206 -9.67 15.25 4.41
CA SER A 206 -10.53 16.41 4.69
C SER A 206 -10.29 16.97 6.10
N GLN A 207 -10.02 16.10 7.07
CA GLN A 207 -9.60 16.50 8.41
C GLN A 207 -8.21 17.13 8.38
N PHE A 208 -7.26 16.59 7.60
CA PHE A 208 -5.94 17.19 7.44
C PHE A 208 -6.01 18.58 6.79
N ILE A 209 -6.84 18.77 5.76
CA ILE A 209 -7.01 20.07 5.08
C ILE A 209 -7.85 21.05 5.92
N ALA A 210 -8.85 20.58 6.68
CA ALA A 210 -9.60 21.44 7.60
C ALA A 210 -8.74 21.88 8.80
N GLN A 211 -7.82 21.04 9.25
CA GLN A 211 -6.85 21.38 10.31
C GLN A 211 -5.72 22.26 9.77
N ASP A 212 -5.33 22.10 8.51
CA ASP A 212 -4.37 22.99 7.81
C ASP A 212 -5.01 24.35 7.47
N GLN A 213 -6.33 24.41 7.21
CA GLN A 213 -7.09 25.66 7.11
C GLN A 213 -7.23 26.37 8.46
N GLN A 214 -7.27 25.65 9.60
CA GLN A 214 -7.18 26.27 10.93
C GLN A 214 -5.74 26.73 11.26
N LEU A 215 -4.74 26.05 10.70
CA LEU A 215 -3.35 26.48 10.65
C LEU A 215 -3.09 27.47 9.51
N HIS A 216 -4.12 28.17 9.00
CA HIS A 216 -3.92 29.39 8.24
C HIS A 216 -2.98 30.28 9.03
N PHE A 217 -1.73 30.28 8.57
CA PHE A 217 -0.67 31.21 8.89
C PHE A 217 -1.31 32.52 9.30
N SER A 218 -1.22 32.86 10.60
CA SER A 218 -1.79 34.12 11.06
C SER A 218 -1.17 35.23 10.21
N LEU A 219 -1.94 35.77 9.28
CA LEU A 219 -1.55 36.88 8.42
C LEU A 219 -1.04 38.04 9.29
N LYS A 220 -1.49 38.09 10.55
CA LYS A 220 -0.99 38.95 11.61
C LYS A 220 0.49 38.71 11.98
N ARG A 221 0.98 37.46 12.14
CA ARG A 221 2.41 37.17 12.39
C ARG A 221 3.26 37.39 11.14
N ILE A 222 2.76 36.99 9.97
CA ILE A 222 3.46 37.24 8.70
C ILE A 222 3.57 38.75 8.50
N ALA A 223 2.49 39.50 8.59
CA ALA A 223 2.50 40.96 8.47
C ALA A 223 3.38 41.64 9.54
N GLN A 224 3.43 41.13 10.78
CA GLN A 224 4.33 41.66 11.81
C GLN A 224 5.81 41.35 11.54
N ALA A 225 6.13 40.21 10.94
CA ALA A 225 7.49 39.84 10.55
C ALA A 225 7.93 40.59 9.28
N THR A 226 7.02 40.80 8.32
CA THR A 226 7.24 41.62 7.12
C THR A 226 7.42 43.09 7.49
N LYS A 227 6.68 43.60 8.49
CA LYS A 227 6.84 44.99 8.99
C LYS A 227 8.15 45.22 9.74
N LYS A 228 8.94 44.16 10.01
CA LYS A 228 10.25 44.21 10.67
C LYS A 228 11.41 43.86 9.72
N ASP A 229 11.18 43.82 8.41
CA ASP A 229 12.18 43.46 7.38
C ASP A 229 12.93 42.15 7.68
N LYS A 230 12.27 41.18 8.30
CA LYS A 230 12.84 39.85 8.49
C LYS A 230 12.41 38.95 7.33
N VAL A 231 13.39 38.32 6.68
CA VAL A 231 13.17 37.34 5.60
C VAL A 231 12.45 36.12 6.18
N ILE A 232 11.21 35.88 5.74
CA ILE A 232 10.30 34.87 6.33
C ILE A 232 10.49 33.52 5.63
N PHE A 233 11.69 32.93 5.75
CA PHE A 233 12.10 31.64 5.18
C PHE A 233 12.47 31.67 3.70
N LYS A 234 13.70 31.24 3.37
CA LYS A 234 14.17 31.10 1.98
C LYS A 234 13.73 29.77 1.34
N SER A 235 13.32 28.79 2.14
CA SER A 235 12.68 27.56 1.66
C SER A 235 11.95 26.83 2.80
N LEU A 236 10.93 26.04 2.44
CA LEU A 236 10.16 25.20 3.38
C LEU A 236 11.05 24.24 4.19
N SER A 237 12.21 23.86 3.65
CA SER A 237 13.21 23.02 4.31
C SER A 237 13.89 23.69 5.51
N GLU A 238 13.99 25.03 5.53
CA GLU A 238 14.62 25.77 6.64
C GLU A 238 13.74 25.71 7.91
N SER A 239 12.42 25.64 7.76
CA SER A 239 11.47 25.44 8.87
C SER A 239 11.48 24.03 9.44
N MET A 240 11.97 23.02 8.70
CA MET A 240 12.15 21.66 9.23
C MET A 240 13.53 21.47 9.89
N LEU A 241 14.49 22.36 9.59
CA LEU A 241 15.86 22.31 10.09
C LEU A 241 16.09 23.14 11.37
N ASP A 242 15.17 24.04 11.74
CA ASP A 242 15.30 24.94 12.92
C ASP A 242 15.12 24.22 14.28
N GLY A 243 15.24 22.89 14.33
CA GLY A 243 15.68 22.18 15.53
C GLY A 243 14.76 22.23 16.76
N GLN A 244 13.50 22.66 16.65
CA GLN A 244 12.53 22.58 17.75
C GLN A 244 11.81 21.21 17.84
N ILE A 245 12.41 20.15 17.30
CA ILE A 245 11.99 18.79 17.68
C ILE A 245 12.68 18.49 19.01
N SER A 246 12.12 19.00 20.11
CA SER A 246 12.41 18.42 21.42
C SER A 246 12.20 16.91 21.27
N ALA A 247 13.24 16.11 21.50
CA ALA A 247 13.16 14.67 21.43
C ALA A 247 12.06 14.23 22.39
N ILE A 248 10.91 13.87 21.83
CA ILE A 248 9.81 13.33 22.61
C ILE A 248 10.30 11.95 23.06
N GLU A 249 10.84 11.88 24.28
CA GLU A 249 11.16 10.63 24.99
C GLU A 249 9.90 9.84 25.38
N SER A 250 8.72 10.13 24.82
CA SER A 250 7.59 9.23 24.95
C SER A 250 7.77 8.09 23.96
N TRP A 251 7.83 6.87 24.49
CA TRP A 251 7.66 5.64 23.72
C TRP A 251 6.60 5.82 22.63
N PRO A 252 6.82 5.31 21.40
CA PRO A 252 5.88 5.50 20.31
C PRO A 252 4.51 4.97 20.73
N ASP A 253 3.48 5.81 20.61
CA ASP A 253 2.10 5.39 20.75
C ASP A 253 1.79 4.19 19.84
N PHE A 254 0.68 3.50 20.08
CA PHE A 254 0.25 2.33 19.30
C PHE A 254 0.36 2.53 17.78
N ASN A 255 0.04 3.74 17.29
CA ASN A 255 0.19 4.10 15.88
C ASN A 255 1.67 4.16 15.41
N GLY A 256 2.57 4.62 16.27
CA GLY A 256 4.01 4.61 16.02
C GLY A 256 4.59 3.20 15.97
N ILE A 257 4.13 2.29 16.84
CA ILE A 257 4.51 0.87 16.78
C ILE A 257 4.02 0.24 15.47
N ILE A 258 2.78 0.50 15.06
CA ILE A 258 2.25 0.02 13.77
C ILE A 258 3.08 0.56 12.60
N SER A 259 3.42 1.85 12.62
CA SER A 259 4.24 2.47 11.58
C SER A 259 5.64 1.84 11.50
N LEU A 260 6.24 1.52 12.65
CA LEU A 260 7.57 0.91 12.73
C LEU A 260 7.54 -0.55 12.22
N VAL A 261 6.49 -1.30 12.55
CA VAL A 261 6.26 -2.66 12.02
C VAL A 261 6.00 -2.62 10.51
N ALA A 262 5.20 -1.67 10.02
CA ALA A 262 4.93 -1.50 8.60
C ALA A 262 6.20 -1.16 7.81
N LEU A 263 7.06 -0.30 8.36
CA LEU A 263 8.36 0.03 7.78
C LEU A 263 9.28 -1.21 7.73
N GLY A 264 9.34 -1.98 8.81
CA GLY A 264 10.09 -3.24 8.85
C GLY A 264 9.61 -4.25 7.79
N LEU A 265 8.29 -4.42 7.65
CA LEU A 265 7.68 -5.27 6.62
C LEU A 265 7.99 -4.78 5.20
N SER A 266 7.96 -3.46 4.96
CA SER A 266 8.30 -2.87 3.67
C SER A 266 9.75 -3.16 3.26
N ILE A 267 10.70 -3.07 4.21
CA ILE A 267 12.11 -3.39 3.95
C ILE A 267 12.28 -4.87 3.60
N ILE A 268 11.65 -5.78 4.36
CA ILE A 268 11.71 -7.22 4.10
C ILE A 268 11.13 -7.55 2.72
N MET A 269 9.99 -6.96 2.37
CA MET A 269 9.36 -7.15 1.06
C MET A 269 10.24 -6.63 -0.08
N THR A 270 10.95 -5.52 0.13
CA THR A 270 11.87 -4.95 -0.86
C THR A 270 13.07 -5.88 -1.09
N VAL A 271 13.65 -6.45 -0.03
CA VAL A 271 14.74 -7.43 -0.13
C VAL A 271 14.26 -8.69 -0.85
N ALA A 272 13.09 -9.22 -0.49
CA ALA A 272 12.50 -10.38 -1.17
C ALA A 272 12.24 -10.11 -2.66
N TYR A 273 11.80 -8.90 -3.02
CA TYR A 273 11.59 -8.49 -4.40
C TYR A 273 12.90 -8.48 -5.20
N VAL A 274 13.99 -7.94 -4.64
CA VAL A 274 15.31 -7.95 -5.29
C VAL A 274 15.82 -9.37 -5.50
N LEU A 275 15.65 -10.26 -4.52
CA LEU A 275 16.05 -11.67 -4.64
C LEU A 275 15.24 -12.43 -5.71
N LEU A 276 13.92 -12.21 -5.75
CA LEU A 276 13.05 -12.79 -6.78
C LEU A 276 13.39 -12.26 -8.17
N PHE A 277 13.65 -10.97 -8.30
CA PHE A 277 14.04 -10.36 -9.57
C PHE A 277 15.34 -10.98 -10.11
N ASN A 278 16.33 -11.20 -9.25
CA ASN A 278 17.57 -11.87 -9.62
C ASN A 278 17.35 -13.32 -10.08
N LYS A 279 16.46 -14.06 -9.41
CA LYS A 279 16.07 -15.42 -9.81
C LYS A 279 15.33 -15.46 -11.15
N VAL A 280 14.39 -14.54 -11.36
CA VAL A 280 13.67 -14.42 -12.63
C VAL A 280 14.64 -14.10 -13.76
N ARG A 281 15.55 -13.13 -13.56
CA ARG A 281 16.57 -12.79 -14.55
C ARG A 281 17.45 -13.98 -14.91
N ALA A 282 17.90 -14.76 -13.92
CA ALA A 282 18.67 -15.98 -14.15
C ALA A 282 17.89 -17.02 -14.98
N LEU A 283 16.61 -17.22 -14.69
CA LEU A 283 15.74 -18.12 -15.46
C LEU A 283 15.51 -17.61 -16.89
N THR A 284 15.28 -16.31 -17.08
CA THR A 284 15.12 -15.71 -18.40
C THR A 284 16.40 -15.87 -19.23
N THR A 285 17.58 -15.68 -18.62
CA THR A 285 18.85 -15.90 -19.31
C THR A 285 19.04 -17.36 -19.71
N ALA A 286 18.66 -18.32 -18.86
CA ALA A 286 18.70 -19.74 -19.18
C ALA A 286 17.74 -20.11 -20.32
N LEU A 287 16.53 -19.54 -20.33
CA LEU A 287 15.54 -19.73 -21.39
C LEU A 287 16.01 -19.17 -22.75
N ILE A 288 16.62 -17.98 -22.75
CA ILE A 288 17.18 -17.38 -23.97
C ILE A 288 18.34 -18.23 -24.50
N LEU A 289 19.19 -18.76 -23.62
CA LEU A 289 20.28 -19.68 -24.01
C LEU A 289 19.74 -20.99 -24.60
N LEU A 290 18.67 -21.56 -24.01
CA LEU A 290 18.01 -22.76 -24.52
C LEU A 290 17.32 -22.52 -25.87
N GLN A 291 16.72 -21.35 -26.09
CA GLN A 291 16.13 -21.00 -27.38
C GLN A 291 17.16 -20.73 -28.47
N LYS A 292 18.37 -20.30 -28.09
CA LYS A 292 19.49 -20.08 -29.04
C LYS A 292 20.34 -21.33 -29.29
N SER A 293 20.04 -22.47 -28.65
CA SER A 293 20.66 -23.74 -29.02
C SER A 293 20.21 -24.09 -30.44
N PRO A 294 21.09 -24.02 -31.46
CA PRO A 294 20.72 -24.48 -32.79
C PRO A 294 20.38 -25.96 -32.67
N SER A 295 19.18 -26.36 -33.06
CA SER A 295 18.88 -27.76 -33.33
C SER A 295 19.88 -28.20 -34.40
N ILE A 296 20.94 -28.91 -33.99
CA ILE A 296 21.89 -29.54 -34.89
C ILE A 296 21.11 -30.63 -35.61
N SER A 297 20.46 -30.25 -36.70
CA SER A 297 20.02 -31.19 -37.73
C SER A 297 21.30 -31.87 -38.19
N ALA A 298 21.45 -33.16 -37.88
CA ALA A 298 22.56 -33.96 -38.37
C ALA A 298 22.64 -33.81 -39.89
N PHE A 299 23.75 -33.23 -40.34
CA PHE A 299 24.02 -32.96 -41.74
C PHE A 299 24.35 -34.29 -42.43
N VAL A 300 23.32 -34.98 -42.93
CA VAL A 300 23.52 -36.06 -43.89
C VAL A 300 23.78 -35.39 -45.23
N THR A 301 25.00 -35.48 -45.73
CA THR A 301 25.38 -35.03 -47.07
C THR A 301 24.89 -36.01 -48.14
N PRO A 302 24.10 -35.58 -49.14
CA PRO A 302 24.11 -36.22 -50.45
C PRO A 302 24.92 -35.35 -51.42
N ILE A 303 25.85 -36.01 -52.10
CA ILE A 303 26.65 -35.46 -53.19
C ILE A 303 25.74 -35.37 -54.43
N THR A 304 25.30 -34.16 -54.81
CA THR A 304 24.89 -33.83 -56.20
C THR A 304 24.93 -32.30 -56.45
N PRO A 305 25.31 -31.85 -57.66
CA PRO A 305 25.65 -30.45 -57.97
C PRO A 305 24.42 -29.51 -58.08
N PRO A 306 24.61 -28.19 -57.91
CA PRO A 306 23.51 -27.23 -57.78
C PRO A 306 22.84 -26.92 -59.12
N THR A 307 21.50 -26.85 -59.10
CA THR A 307 20.67 -26.29 -60.17
C THR A 307 20.10 -24.95 -59.72
N PHE A 308 20.32 -23.92 -60.54
CA PHE A 308 19.78 -22.58 -60.31
C PHE A 308 18.33 -22.51 -60.81
N ASN A 309 17.40 -22.45 -59.86
CA ASN A 309 15.99 -22.21 -60.17
C ASN A 309 15.61 -20.76 -59.86
N PHE A 310 15.15 -20.07 -60.91
CA PHE A 310 14.62 -18.72 -60.88
C PHE A 310 13.30 -18.69 -60.10
N VAL A 311 13.33 -18.19 -58.86
CA VAL A 311 12.13 -17.96 -58.07
C VAL A 311 11.55 -16.61 -58.47
N ARG A 312 10.39 -16.66 -59.12
CA ARG A 312 9.52 -15.51 -59.41
C ARG A 312 9.20 -14.79 -58.10
N ASN A 313 9.47 -13.48 -58.04
CA ASN A 313 9.04 -12.60 -56.96
C ASN A 313 7.51 -12.70 -56.78
N VAL A 314 7.08 -13.58 -55.88
CA VAL A 314 5.77 -13.45 -55.26
C VAL A 314 5.95 -12.35 -54.23
N GLN A 315 5.17 -11.27 -54.37
CA GLN A 315 5.03 -10.25 -53.33
C GLN A 315 4.84 -10.98 -52.00
N SER A 316 5.85 -10.89 -51.14
CA SER A 316 5.71 -11.19 -49.74
C SER A 316 4.61 -10.27 -49.24
N THR A 317 3.40 -10.84 -49.13
CA THR A 317 2.40 -10.37 -48.19
C THR A 317 3.17 -10.09 -46.93
N THR A 318 3.16 -8.84 -46.49
CA THR A 318 3.68 -8.46 -45.18
C THR A 318 3.02 -9.39 -44.19
N SER A 319 3.72 -10.47 -43.82
CA SER A 319 3.46 -11.21 -42.61
C SER A 319 3.56 -10.13 -41.55
N GLU A 320 2.41 -9.66 -41.09
CA GLU A 320 2.31 -8.96 -39.84
C GLU A 320 3.03 -9.87 -38.87
N THR A 321 4.24 -9.47 -38.52
CA THR A 321 4.93 -9.98 -37.37
C THR A 321 3.94 -9.71 -36.25
N TYR A 322 3.16 -10.73 -35.89
CA TYR A 322 2.46 -10.79 -34.63
C TYR A 322 3.57 -10.61 -33.60
N LYS A 323 3.87 -9.36 -33.27
CA LYS A 323 4.37 -8.96 -31.98
C LYS A 323 3.23 -9.36 -31.07
N VAL A 324 3.23 -10.64 -30.71
CA VAL A 324 2.46 -11.13 -29.58
C VAL A 324 2.88 -10.20 -28.47
N ASP A 325 1.94 -9.34 -28.10
CA ASP A 325 2.08 -8.30 -27.11
C ASP A 325 2.08 -8.98 -25.73
N PHE A 326 2.98 -9.94 -25.56
CA PHE A 326 3.14 -10.76 -24.38
C PHE A 326 3.48 -9.88 -23.17
N ILE A 327 4.04 -8.69 -23.43
CA ILE A 327 4.31 -7.67 -22.43
C ILE A 327 3.02 -7.00 -21.93
N SER A 328 2.00 -6.78 -22.77
CA SER A 328 0.73 -6.21 -22.30
C SER A 328 -0.13 -7.23 -21.55
N GLN A 329 -0.03 -8.52 -21.91
CA GLN A 329 -0.69 -9.60 -21.17
C GLN A 329 -0.01 -9.93 -19.83
N LEU A 330 1.31 -9.77 -19.72
CA LEU A 330 2.04 -9.88 -18.44
C LEU A 330 1.80 -8.71 -17.49
N GLY A 331 1.17 -7.61 -17.91
CA GLY A 331 0.93 -6.45 -17.04
C GLY A 331 -0.10 -6.68 -15.92
N GLN A 332 -1.02 -7.66 -16.09
CA GLN A 332 -2.13 -7.87 -15.14
C GLN A 332 -1.89 -8.98 -14.10
N TRP A 333 -0.99 -9.93 -14.37
CA TRP A 333 -0.71 -11.04 -13.44
C TRP A 333 0.14 -10.64 -12.22
N PRO A 334 1.13 -9.73 -12.31
CA PRO A 334 1.95 -9.35 -11.18
C PRO A 334 1.14 -8.72 -10.05
N SER A 335 0.12 -7.92 -10.37
CA SER A 335 -0.74 -7.30 -9.35
C SER A 335 -1.62 -8.32 -8.62
N LEU A 336 -2.13 -9.33 -9.33
CA LEU A 336 -2.90 -10.45 -8.74
C LEU A 336 -2.05 -11.36 -7.85
N VAL A 337 -0.82 -11.67 -8.27
CA VAL A 337 0.12 -12.45 -7.45
C VAL A 337 0.59 -11.65 -6.24
N LEU A 338 0.82 -10.34 -6.38
CA LEU A 338 1.25 -9.49 -5.28
C LEU A 338 0.14 -9.31 -4.24
N THR A 339 -1.11 -9.09 -4.67
CA THR A 339 -2.27 -8.95 -3.77
C THR A 339 -2.59 -10.25 -3.03
N SER A 340 -2.46 -11.41 -3.68
CA SER A 340 -2.63 -12.69 -2.98
C SER A 340 -1.53 -12.95 -1.95
N LEU A 341 -0.27 -12.62 -2.25
CA LEU A 341 0.84 -12.74 -1.29
C LEU A 341 0.70 -11.80 -0.08
N THR A 342 0.23 -10.57 -0.27
CA THR A 342 0.00 -9.64 0.84
C THR A 342 -1.15 -10.09 1.74
N ILE A 343 -2.23 -10.63 1.17
CA ILE A 343 -3.33 -11.21 1.95
C ILE A 343 -2.85 -12.42 2.77
N ILE A 344 -2.06 -13.31 2.16
CA ILE A 344 -1.49 -14.47 2.88
C ILE A 344 -0.58 -14.01 4.02
N SER A 345 0.30 -13.02 3.79
CA SER A 345 1.18 -12.52 4.85
C SER A 345 0.38 -11.87 5.99
N PHE A 346 -0.68 -11.13 5.66
CA PHE A 346 -1.57 -10.53 6.65
C PHE A 346 -2.34 -11.59 7.47
N CYS A 347 -2.85 -12.64 6.82
CA CYS A 347 -3.48 -13.77 7.51
C CYS A 347 -2.50 -14.51 8.43
N VAL A 348 -1.25 -14.72 8.00
CA VAL A 348 -0.20 -15.32 8.84
C VAL A 348 0.17 -14.42 10.00
N ALA A 349 0.26 -13.11 9.80
CA ALA A 349 0.52 -12.14 10.85
C ALA A 349 -0.61 -12.09 11.89
N ILE A 350 -1.88 -12.06 11.44
CA ILE A 350 -3.04 -12.15 12.33
C ILE A 350 -3.04 -13.47 13.08
N HIS A 351 -2.77 -14.60 12.40
CA HIS A 351 -2.70 -15.89 13.07
C HIS A 351 -1.59 -15.91 14.11
N TYR A 352 -0.41 -15.40 13.79
CA TYR A 352 0.72 -15.30 14.72
C TYR A 352 0.39 -14.43 15.93
N ILE A 353 -0.14 -13.21 15.72
CA ILE A 353 -0.59 -12.32 16.79
C ILE A 353 -1.69 -12.99 17.62
N TYR A 354 -2.66 -13.63 16.99
CA TYR A 354 -3.74 -14.35 17.67
C TYR A 354 -3.20 -15.49 18.52
N THR A 355 -2.25 -16.29 18.00
CA THR A 355 -1.61 -17.36 18.78
C THR A 355 -0.77 -16.82 19.93
N GLN A 356 -0.14 -15.66 19.75
CA GLN A 356 0.66 -15.02 20.78
C GLN A 356 -0.21 -14.38 21.87
N CYS A 357 -1.31 -13.71 21.50
CA CYS A 357 -2.27 -13.09 22.41
C CYS A 357 -3.16 -14.12 23.12
N ARG A 358 -3.49 -15.24 22.46
CA ARG A 358 -4.24 -16.36 23.05
C ARG A 358 -3.34 -17.33 23.81
N SER A 359 -2.04 -17.06 23.90
CA SER A 359 -1.17 -17.72 24.88
C SER A 359 -1.60 -17.26 26.27
N GLN A 360 -2.69 -17.84 26.76
CA GLN A 360 -3.05 -17.74 28.15
C GLN A 360 -1.88 -18.26 28.98
N PRO A 361 -1.64 -17.66 30.15
CA PRO A 361 -0.51 -18.04 30.99
C PRO A 361 -0.76 -19.38 31.65
N HIS A 362 -0.54 -20.44 30.89
CA HIS A 362 -0.54 -21.78 31.41
C HIS A 362 0.77 -22.01 32.15
N THR A 363 0.67 -22.53 33.36
CA THR A 363 1.82 -23.06 34.08
C THR A 363 2.26 -24.32 33.33
N GLN A 364 3.49 -24.38 32.86
CA GLN A 364 4.01 -25.53 32.12
C GLN A 364 5.02 -26.27 32.98
N VAL A 365 4.87 -27.59 33.05
CA VAL A 365 5.89 -28.47 33.60
C VAL A 365 6.79 -28.89 32.44
N ILE A 366 8.09 -28.65 32.59
CA ILE A 366 9.07 -28.76 31.54
C ILE A 366 10.21 -29.66 32.01
N LEU A 367 10.68 -30.55 31.15
CA LEU A 367 11.93 -31.28 31.32
C LEU A 367 13.05 -30.55 30.61
N GLU A 368 14.06 -30.13 31.34
CA GLU A 368 15.34 -29.70 30.79
C GLU A 368 16.32 -30.87 30.82
N VAL A 369 16.89 -31.22 29.66
CA VAL A 369 17.98 -32.22 29.56
C VAL A 369 19.21 -31.53 28.99
N SER A 370 20.32 -31.57 29.73
CA SER A 370 21.56 -30.87 29.37
C SER A 370 22.79 -31.73 29.62
N ASN A 371 23.73 -31.71 28.67
CA ASN A 371 25.07 -32.32 28.82
C ASN A 371 26.19 -31.28 29.00
N GLY A 372 25.83 -30.03 29.34
CA GLY A 372 26.76 -28.90 29.48
C GLY A 372 27.11 -28.17 28.19
N LEU A 373 27.08 -28.85 27.02
CA LEU A 373 27.28 -28.23 25.70
C LEU A 373 25.95 -27.89 25.01
N HIS A 374 24.97 -28.77 25.15
CA HIS A 374 23.66 -28.65 24.55
C HIS A 374 22.59 -28.84 25.62
N CYS A 375 21.59 -27.95 25.58
CA CYS A 375 20.43 -28.00 26.44
C CYS A 375 19.18 -28.13 25.57
N VAL A 376 18.28 -29.05 25.94
CA VAL A 376 17.00 -29.26 25.28
C VAL A 376 15.88 -29.15 26.29
N VAL A 377 14.96 -28.22 26.02
CA VAL A 377 13.79 -27.92 26.85
C VAL A 377 12.54 -28.51 26.20
N ILE A 378 11.89 -29.43 26.92
CA ILE A 378 10.77 -30.25 26.45
C ILE A 378 9.55 -29.99 27.35
N PRO A 379 8.45 -29.41 26.82
CA PRO A 379 7.23 -29.25 27.60
C PRO A 379 6.60 -30.64 27.82
N ILE A 380 6.36 -30.99 29.09
CA ILE A 380 5.74 -32.26 29.48
C ILE A 380 4.23 -32.10 29.53
N LEU A 381 3.77 -31.11 30.31
CA LEU A 381 2.36 -30.93 30.65
C LEU A 381 2.02 -29.45 30.82
N ASN A 382 0.83 -29.06 30.34
CA ASN A 382 0.26 -27.74 30.59
C ASN A 382 -0.75 -27.85 31.73
N LEU A 383 -0.52 -27.12 32.82
CA LEU A 383 -1.40 -27.02 33.96
C LEU A 383 -2.32 -25.79 33.79
N PRO A 384 -3.63 -25.93 34.02
CA PRO A 384 -4.60 -24.86 33.79
C PRO A 384 -4.57 -23.75 34.84
N LEU A 385 -3.98 -23.99 36.02
CA LEU A 385 -3.96 -23.06 37.15
C LEU A 385 -2.55 -22.52 37.46
N CYS A 386 -2.46 -21.57 38.38
CA CYS A 386 -1.21 -20.96 38.82
C CYS A 386 -0.31 -21.97 39.56
N PRO A 387 1.01 -21.77 39.61
CA PRO A 387 1.93 -22.70 40.28
C PRO A 387 1.62 -22.92 41.77
N SER A 388 0.99 -21.94 42.42
CA SER A 388 0.58 -22.01 43.83
C SER A 388 -0.55 -23.01 44.10
N ASP A 389 -1.28 -23.45 43.08
CA ASP A 389 -2.40 -24.38 43.22
C ASP A 389 -1.99 -25.85 43.07
N TRP A 390 -0.68 -26.11 42.87
CA TRP A 390 -0.14 -27.44 42.59
C TRP A 390 0.91 -27.82 43.63
N GLU A 391 0.75 -29.02 44.18
CA GLU A 391 1.77 -29.73 44.94
C GLU A 391 2.49 -30.67 43.97
N ILE A 392 3.76 -30.40 43.71
CA ILE A 392 4.56 -31.10 42.72
C ILE A 392 5.70 -31.79 43.45
N SER A 393 5.75 -33.12 43.40
CA SER A 393 6.87 -33.88 43.95
C SER A 393 7.94 -34.09 42.87
N ALA A 394 9.20 -33.87 43.19
CA ALA A 394 10.27 -34.21 42.25
C ALA A 394 10.36 -35.75 42.06
N PRO A 395 10.60 -36.25 40.83
CA PRO A 395 10.88 -37.67 40.63
C PRO A 395 12.13 -38.10 41.39
N SER A 396 12.11 -39.29 42.00
CA SER A 396 13.30 -39.88 42.63
C SER A 396 14.37 -40.25 41.60
N ASN A 397 13.95 -40.63 40.40
CA ASN A 397 14.81 -40.98 39.28
C ASN A 397 14.06 -40.76 37.95
N ILE A 398 14.76 -40.22 36.95
CA ILE A 398 14.28 -40.04 35.59
C ILE A 398 15.04 -41.05 34.71
N GLY A 399 14.40 -42.19 34.43
CA GLY A 399 15.02 -43.32 33.77
C GLY A 399 14.62 -43.49 32.31
N ASN A 400 15.36 -44.34 31.58
CA ASN A 400 14.97 -44.88 30.27
C ASN A 400 14.58 -43.84 29.19
N LEU A 401 15.30 -42.71 29.16
CA LEU A 401 15.08 -41.68 28.14
C LEU A 401 15.32 -42.23 26.73
N ARG A 402 14.25 -42.35 25.91
CA ARG A 402 14.36 -42.88 24.55
C ARG A 402 13.60 -42.02 23.55
N VAL A 403 14.27 -41.66 22.46
CA VAL A 403 13.61 -40.98 21.33
C VAL A 403 13.32 -41.98 20.21
N SER A 404 12.06 -42.10 19.85
CA SER A 404 11.56 -42.99 18.79
C SER A 404 10.99 -42.20 17.59
N GLY A 405 10.95 -42.83 16.42
CA GLY A 405 10.46 -42.22 15.18
C GLY A 405 11.48 -41.37 14.41
N THR A 406 11.21 -41.17 13.11
CA THR A 406 12.00 -40.34 12.19
C THR A 406 11.25 -39.07 11.79
N PHE A 407 9.99 -39.20 11.36
CA PHE A 407 9.14 -38.06 10.96
C PHE A 407 8.16 -37.62 12.05
N ILE A 408 7.57 -38.57 12.77
CA ILE A 408 6.72 -38.32 13.94
C ILE A 408 7.52 -38.76 15.16
N THR A 409 8.30 -37.85 15.72
CA THR A 409 9.21 -38.15 16.83
C THR A 409 8.48 -38.13 18.16
N ARG A 410 8.64 -39.22 18.92
CA ARG A 410 8.07 -39.40 20.26
C ARG A 410 9.19 -39.66 21.27
N PHE A 411 9.16 -38.93 22.37
CA PHE A 411 10.08 -39.06 23.48
C PHE A 411 9.44 -39.87 24.61
N HIS A 412 10.09 -40.97 24.99
CA HIS A 412 9.67 -41.86 26.05
C HIS A 412 10.50 -41.60 27.30
N VAL A 413 9.83 -41.48 28.45
CA VAL A 413 10.44 -41.22 29.76
C VAL A 413 9.76 -42.07 30.81
N ASP A 414 10.56 -42.73 31.65
CA ASP A 414 10.04 -43.44 32.82
C ASP A 414 10.17 -42.55 34.05
N TRP A 415 9.03 -42.19 34.62
CA TRP A 415 8.93 -41.35 35.82
C TRP A 415 8.81 -42.23 37.06
N SER A 416 9.75 -42.10 38.01
CA SER A 416 9.63 -42.78 39.32
C SER A 416 9.31 -41.77 40.42
N GLY A 417 8.15 -41.94 41.08
CA GLY A 417 7.71 -41.08 42.19
C GLY A 417 7.32 -39.65 41.80
N PHE A 418 7.03 -39.40 40.52
CA PHE A 418 6.58 -38.09 40.05
C PHE A 418 5.06 -38.00 40.09
N TYR A 419 4.51 -37.13 40.93
CA TYR A 419 3.08 -36.82 40.94
C TYR A 419 2.84 -35.32 41.02
N ILE A 420 1.71 -34.91 40.46
CA ILE A 420 1.22 -33.54 40.47
C ILE A 420 -0.19 -33.58 41.05
N VAL A 421 -0.38 -32.99 42.22
CA VAL A 421 -1.67 -32.98 42.91
C VAL A 421 -2.17 -31.55 43.00
N ASN A 422 -3.43 -31.33 42.61
CA ASN A 422 -4.08 -30.05 42.86
C ASN A 422 -4.31 -29.88 44.36
N ILE A 423 -3.83 -28.78 44.96
CA ILE A 423 -3.92 -28.56 46.40
C ILE A 423 -5.37 -28.48 46.87
N ASN A 424 -6.25 -27.88 46.05
CA ASN A 424 -7.65 -27.61 46.39
C ASN A 424 -8.55 -28.83 46.12
N THR A 425 -8.40 -29.48 44.96
CA THR A 425 -9.28 -30.61 44.57
C THR A 425 -8.75 -31.97 45.01
N LYS A 426 -7.49 -32.06 45.46
CA LYS A 426 -6.78 -33.32 45.74
C LYS A 426 -6.75 -34.31 44.57
N GLN A 427 -7.02 -33.82 43.35
CA GLN A 427 -6.96 -34.63 42.15
C GLN A 427 -5.51 -34.70 41.66
N GLU A 428 -5.05 -35.93 41.47
CA GLU A 428 -3.76 -36.23 40.85
C GLU A 428 -3.88 -36.17 39.32
N ILE A 429 -2.89 -35.56 38.67
CA ILE A 429 -2.78 -35.53 37.21
C ILE A 429 -1.74 -36.55 36.77
N LEU A 430 -2.18 -37.49 35.93
CA LEU A 430 -1.29 -38.49 35.32
C LEU A 430 -0.33 -37.82 34.34
N ILE A 431 0.94 -38.14 34.50
CA ILE A 431 2.04 -37.58 33.70
C ILE A 431 2.25 -38.49 32.49
N PRO A 432 2.29 -37.96 31.26
CA PRO A 432 2.46 -38.78 30.08
C PRO A 432 3.88 -39.33 29.99
N ASP A 433 4.02 -40.65 29.81
CA ASP A 433 5.31 -41.31 29.54
C ASP A 433 5.80 -41.06 28.12
N THR A 434 4.89 -40.72 27.19
CA THR A 434 5.20 -40.45 25.78
C THR A 434 4.85 -39.03 25.38
N ILE A 435 5.86 -38.23 25.05
CA ILE A 435 5.72 -36.81 24.70
C ILE A 435 6.04 -36.61 23.21
N PRO A 436 5.15 -35.98 22.42
CA PRO A 436 5.45 -35.63 21.04
C PRO A 436 6.49 -34.50 21.01
N ILE A 437 7.57 -34.68 20.25
CA ILE A 437 8.63 -33.68 20.13
C ILE A 437 8.90 -33.34 18.66
N ASN A 438 9.39 -32.13 18.40
CA ASN A 438 9.81 -31.71 17.06
C ASN A 438 11.06 -32.51 16.62
N PRO A 439 11.15 -32.96 15.35
CA PRO A 439 12.27 -33.76 14.85
C PRO A 439 13.65 -33.11 14.99
N ILE A 440 13.73 -31.77 14.95
CA ILE A 440 14.99 -31.05 15.17
C ILE A 440 15.41 -31.18 16.63
N LYS A 441 14.49 -30.89 17.56
CA LYS A 441 14.72 -31.08 19.01
C LYS A 441 15.05 -32.54 19.32
N ALA A 442 14.39 -33.48 18.66
CA ALA A 442 14.64 -34.91 18.79
C ALA A 442 16.07 -35.31 18.40
N ARG A 443 16.62 -34.71 17.34
CA ARG A 443 18.01 -34.97 16.91
C ARG A 443 19.01 -34.45 17.95
N ILE A 444 18.80 -33.24 18.45
CA ILE A 444 19.66 -32.65 19.50
C ILE A 444 19.56 -33.49 20.77
N LEU A 445 18.33 -33.86 21.17
CA LEU A 445 18.06 -34.67 22.34
C LEU A 445 18.72 -36.06 22.26
N LYS A 446 18.67 -36.73 21.09
CA LYS A 446 19.41 -37.98 20.85
C LYS A 446 20.91 -37.80 21.08
N SER A 447 21.47 -36.68 20.62
CA SER A 447 22.89 -36.35 20.86
C SER A 447 23.19 -36.14 22.34
N VAL A 448 22.33 -35.42 23.06
CA VAL A 448 22.49 -35.15 24.51
C VAL A 448 22.41 -36.45 25.31
N ILE A 449 21.40 -37.29 25.05
CA ILE A 449 21.18 -38.57 25.75
C ILE A 449 22.31 -39.58 25.48
N SER A 450 23.00 -39.49 24.34
CA SER A 450 24.13 -40.38 24.03
C SER A 450 25.40 -40.09 24.85
N THR A 451 25.41 -38.99 25.60
CA THR A 451 26.53 -38.56 26.46
C THR A 451 26.10 -38.53 27.92
N THR A 452 27.02 -38.28 28.85
CA THR A 452 26.64 -37.99 30.25
C THR A 452 25.79 -36.71 30.28
N PHE A 453 24.56 -36.82 30.79
CA PHE A 453 23.62 -35.71 30.86
C PHE A 453 23.07 -35.54 32.28
N THR A 454 22.49 -34.37 32.52
CA THR A 454 21.72 -34.01 33.70
C THR A 454 20.31 -33.63 33.26
N SER A 455 19.32 -33.92 34.11
CA SER A 455 17.91 -33.62 33.83
C SER A 455 17.29 -32.89 34.99
N TYR A 456 16.56 -31.81 34.70
CA TYR A 456 15.88 -30.97 35.68
C TYR A 456 14.40 -30.85 35.31
N ILE A 457 13.53 -30.90 36.32
CA ILE A 457 12.13 -30.53 36.18
C ILE A 457 12.00 -29.05 36.54
N LEU A 458 11.45 -28.29 35.61
CA LEU A 458 11.21 -26.86 35.75
C LEU A 458 9.71 -26.58 35.66
N ILE A 459 9.25 -25.65 36.49
CA ILE A 459 7.93 -25.04 36.34
C ILE A 459 8.12 -23.69 35.67
N ALA A 460 7.50 -23.50 34.51
CA ALA A 460 7.47 -22.23 33.80
C ALA A 460 6.09 -21.58 33.95
N HIS A 461 6.06 -20.33 34.41
CA HIS A 461 4.85 -19.53 34.49
C HIS A 461 5.18 -18.09 34.11
N HIS A 462 4.51 -17.53 33.11
CA HIS A 462 4.79 -16.17 32.61
C HIS A 462 6.28 -15.88 32.30
N LYS A 463 7.02 -16.86 31.75
CA LYS A 463 8.48 -16.79 31.48
C LYS A 463 9.37 -16.79 32.73
N TYR A 464 8.81 -16.94 33.93
CA TYR A 464 9.57 -17.24 35.14
C TYR A 464 9.75 -18.75 35.27
N PHE A 465 10.96 -19.17 35.59
CA PHE A 465 11.32 -20.57 35.78
C PHE A 465 11.66 -20.82 37.23
N LYS A 466 11.10 -21.89 37.81
CA LYS A 466 11.43 -22.38 39.14
C LYS A 466 11.84 -23.85 39.05
N ILE A 467 12.98 -24.21 39.62
CA ILE A 467 13.42 -25.59 39.76
C ILE A 467 12.57 -26.24 40.86
N VAL A 468 12.05 -27.45 40.58
CA VAL A 468 11.24 -28.24 41.52
C VAL A 468 12.12 -29.05 42.45
#